data_AF-A0A922I0B9-F1
#
_entry.id   AF-A0A922I0B9-F1
#
_cell.length_a   1.000
_cell.length_b   1.000
_cell.length_c   1.000
_cell.angle_alpha   90.00
_cell.angle_beta   90.00
_cell.angle_gamma   90.00
#
_symmetry.space_group_name_H-M   'P 1'
#
loop_
_entity.id
_entity.type
_entity.pdbx_description
1 polymer ?
#
loop_
_entity_poly.entity_id
_entity_poly.type
_entity_poly.pdbx_seq_one_letter_code
_entity_poly.pdbx_strand_id
1 'polypeptide(L)'
;MEMDYDKKLNEFLLQIKNGQISGSYNFAKQTVLLIQDLIINTEWTKIRDMIEKVQEIGKILIKEQPTEPVIDNMVKRILKIIREEFNHIRGIRDDEGFESIINLWSHNQQCKEEATLEEMTIVKRFYKHSYW
;
A
#
# COMPACT_ATOMS: atom_id res chain seq x y z
N MET A 1 -16.39 9.05 -10.50
CA MET A 1 -15.72 8.08 -11.40
C MET A 1 -15.22 6.87 -10.61
N GLU A 2 -15.90 6.50 -9.52
CA GLU A 2 -15.43 5.50 -8.54
C GLU A 2 -15.82 4.06 -8.92
N MET A 3 -16.87 3.91 -9.75
CA MET A 3 -17.44 2.62 -10.18
C MET A 3 -16.53 1.73 -11.06
N ASP A 4 -15.51 2.27 -11.74
CA ASP A 4 -14.69 1.49 -12.67
C ASP A 4 -13.54 0.74 -11.95
N TYR A 5 -12.99 1.35 -10.90
CA TYR A 5 -11.90 0.76 -10.13
C TYR A 5 -12.34 -0.48 -9.34
N ASP A 6 -13.42 -0.38 -8.56
CA ASP A 6 -13.91 -1.49 -7.74
C ASP A 6 -14.26 -2.71 -8.59
N LYS A 7 -14.76 -2.48 -9.81
CA LYS A 7 -15.01 -3.54 -10.78
C LYS A 7 -13.72 -4.25 -11.19
N LYS A 8 -12.66 -3.51 -11.54
CA LYS A 8 -11.35 -4.07 -11.92
C LYS A 8 -10.69 -4.81 -10.76
N LEU A 9 -10.79 -4.29 -9.53
CA LEU A 9 -10.30 -4.98 -8.33
C LEU A 9 -11.03 -6.32 -8.15
N ASN A 10 -12.35 -6.32 -8.18
CA ASN A 10 -13.14 -7.54 -8.03
C ASN A 10 -12.86 -8.56 -9.14
N GLU A 11 -12.70 -8.11 -10.38
CA GLU A 11 -12.33 -8.98 -11.50
C GLU A 11 -10.95 -9.61 -11.28
N PHE A 12 -9.94 -8.82 -10.87
CA PHE A 12 -8.62 -9.35 -10.55
C PHE A 12 -8.69 -10.38 -9.41
N LEU A 13 -9.44 -10.10 -8.35
CA LEU A 13 -9.65 -11.04 -7.24
C LEU A 13 -10.32 -12.35 -7.68
N LEU A 14 -11.30 -12.29 -8.57
CA LEU A 14 -11.92 -13.48 -9.15
C LEU A 14 -10.93 -14.27 -10.00
N GLN A 15 -10.10 -13.60 -10.80
CA GLN A 15 -9.07 -14.26 -11.60
C GLN A 15 -8.02 -14.97 -10.72
N ILE A 16 -7.65 -14.38 -9.58
CA ILE A 16 -6.79 -15.02 -8.57
C ILE A 16 -7.47 -16.28 -8.01
N LYS A 17 -8.71 -16.16 -7.52
CA LYS A 17 -9.45 -17.26 -6.90
C LYS A 17 -9.68 -18.44 -7.85
N ASN A 18 -9.87 -18.16 -9.12
CA ASN A 18 -10.07 -19.16 -10.16
C ASN A 18 -8.76 -19.74 -10.72
N GLY A 19 -7.59 -19.28 -10.24
CA GLY A 19 -6.28 -19.73 -10.74
C GLY A 19 -6.01 -19.33 -12.20
N GLN A 20 -6.66 -18.27 -12.70
CA GLN A 20 -6.56 -17.82 -14.09
C GLN A 20 -5.26 -17.04 -14.37
N ILE A 21 -4.57 -16.63 -13.30
CA ILE A 21 -3.32 -15.89 -13.38
C ILE A 21 -2.21 -16.80 -12.90
N SER A 22 -1.17 -16.94 -13.72
CA SER A 22 -0.01 -17.75 -13.41
C SER A 22 1.27 -17.00 -13.74
N GLY A 23 2.29 -17.22 -12.92
CA GLY A 23 3.62 -16.66 -13.11
C GLY A 23 3.77 -15.23 -12.59
N SER A 24 4.95 -14.98 -12.02
CA SER A 24 5.28 -13.73 -11.33
C SER A 24 5.15 -12.49 -12.23
N TYR A 25 5.44 -12.62 -13.53
CA TYR A 25 5.30 -11.53 -14.49
C TYR A 25 3.84 -11.05 -14.62
N ASN A 26 2.88 -11.98 -14.71
CA ASN A 26 1.47 -11.62 -14.87
C ASN A 26 0.92 -10.99 -13.59
N PHE A 27 1.26 -11.55 -12.43
CA PHE A 27 0.93 -10.94 -11.13
C PHE A 27 1.52 -9.53 -10.98
N ALA A 28 2.79 -9.34 -11.34
CA ALA A 28 3.43 -8.03 -11.30
C ALA A 28 2.69 -7.04 -12.20
N LYS A 29 2.45 -7.41 -13.46
CA LYS A 29 1.79 -6.56 -14.46
C LYS A 29 0.39 -6.15 -14.02
N GLN A 30 -0.45 -7.11 -13.62
CA GLN A 30 -1.82 -6.82 -13.19
C GLN A 30 -1.85 -5.95 -11.93
N THR A 31 -0.98 -6.22 -10.95
CA THR A 31 -0.86 -5.39 -9.73
C THR A 31 -0.54 -3.94 -10.07
N VAL A 32 0.44 -3.72 -10.96
CA VAL A 32 0.83 -2.36 -11.38
C VAL A 32 -0.31 -1.67 -12.12
N LEU A 33 -0.94 -2.34 -13.09
CA LEU A 33 -2.03 -1.75 -13.87
C LEU A 33 -3.22 -1.37 -13.00
N LEU A 34 -3.60 -2.23 -12.05
CA LEU A 34 -4.69 -1.94 -11.11
C LEU A 34 -4.39 -0.71 -10.26
N ILE A 35 -3.18 -0.65 -9.67
CA ILE A 35 -2.80 0.47 -8.80
C ILE A 35 -2.59 1.76 -9.61
N GLN A 36 -2.04 1.67 -10.82
CA GLN A 36 -1.92 2.81 -11.73
C GLN A 36 -3.29 3.39 -12.08
N ASP A 37 -4.26 2.53 -12.43
CA ASP A 37 -5.62 2.94 -12.77
C ASP A 37 -6.32 3.63 -11.58
N LEU A 38 -6.16 3.08 -10.37
CA LEU A 38 -6.62 3.72 -9.14
C LEU A 38 -6.05 5.14 -9.00
N ILE A 39 -4.73 5.27 -9.11
CA ILE A 39 -4.01 6.52 -8.88
C ILE A 39 -4.46 7.60 -9.87
N ILE A 40 -4.59 7.24 -11.15
CA ILE A 40 -4.93 8.18 -12.24
C ILE A 40 -6.39 8.61 -12.17
N ASN A 41 -7.31 7.70 -11.86
CA ASN A 41 -8.76 7.96 -11.95
C ASN A 41 -9.41 8.41 -10.63
N THR A 42 -8.65 8.46 -9.54
CA THR A 42 -9.13 8.92 -8.23
C THR A 42 -8.65 10.35 -7.97
N GLU A 43 -9.54 11.20 -7.47
CA GLU A 43 -9.16 12.53 -6.99
C GLU A 43 -8.57 12.44 -5.58
N TRP A 44 -7.33 12.88 -5.41
CA TRP A 44 -6.63 12.86 -4.14
C TRP A 44 -6.47 14.27 -3.58
N THR A 45 -6.97 14.49 -2.35
CA THR A 45 -6.73 15.76 -1.64
C THR A 45 -5.48 15.70 -0.76
N LYS A 46 -5.13 14.51 -0.27
CA LYS A 46 -3.95 14.28 0.58
C LYS A 46 -3.18 13.07 0.05
N ILE A 47 -1.84 13.22 0.00
CA ILE A 47 -0.92 12.12 -0.32
C ILE A 47 -1.06 10.93 0.65
N ARG A 48 -1.52 11.23 1.88
CA ARG A 48 -1.77 10.22 2.90
C ARG A 48 -2.81 9.21 2.44
N ASP A 49 -3.95 9.71 1.99
CA ASP A 49 -5.10 8.91 1.58
C ASP A 49 -4.72 8.00 0.39
N MET A 50 -3.90 8.52 -0.53
CA MET A 50 -3.35 7.76 -1.65
C MET A 50 -2.49 6.58 -1.20
N ILE A 51 -1.53 6.81 -0.31
CA ILE A 51 -0.65 5.76 0.20
C ILE A 51 -1.43 4.74 1.02
N GLU A 52 -2.38 5.18 1.85
CA GLU A 52 -3.25 4.29 2.64
C GLU A 52 -4.09 3.39 1.74
N LYS A 53 -4.67 3.94 0.65
CA LYS A 53 -5.44 3.14 -0.30
C LYS A 53 -4.58 2.11 -1.03
N VAL A 54 -3.39 2.50 -1.50
CA VAL A 54 -2.45 1.56 -2.15
C VAL A 54 -2.03 0.45 -1.18
N GLN A 55 -1.81 0.76 0.10
CA GLN A 55 -1.49 -0.23 1.13
C GLN A 55 -2.67 -1.16 1.42
N GLU A 56 -3.90 -0.64 1.49
CA GLU A 56 -5.12 -1.43 1.67
C GLU A 56 -5.24 -2.48 0.56
N ILE A 57 -5.10 -2.06 -0.69
CA ILE A 57 -5.20 -2.94 -1.86
C ILE A 57 -4.09 -3.99 -1.85
N GLY A 58 -2.85 -3.58 -1.56
CA GLY A 58 -1.73 -4.51 -1.43
C GLY A 58 -2.02 -5.60 -0.40
N LYS A 59 -2.56 -5.23 0.78
CA LYS A 59 -2.95 -6.18 1.83
C LYS A 59 -4.03 -7.14 1.36
N ILE A 60 -5.03 -6.65 0.63
CA ILE A 60 -6.10 -7.49 0.07
C ILE A 60 -5.52 -8.50 -0.92
N LEU A 61 -4.70 -8.05 -1.87
CA LEU A 61 -4.11 -8.93 -2.90
C LEU A 61 -3.16 -9.98 -2.29
N ILE A 62 -2.32 -9.59 -1.34
CA ILE A 62 -1.41 -10.52 -0.64
C ILE A 62 -2.19 -11.55 0.17
N LYS A 63 -3.29 -11.15 0.82
CA LYS A 63 -4.16 -12.07 1.56
C LYS A 63 -4.80 -13.10 0.64
N GLU A 64 -5.17 -12.71 -0.58
CA GLU A 64 -5.83 -13.57 -1.55
C GLU A 64 -4.83 -14.49 -2.29
N GLN A 65 -3.58 -14.05 -2.49
CA GLN A 65 -2.51 -14.86 -3.10
C GLN A 65 -1.19 -14.77 -2.31
N PRO A 66 -1.08 -15.45 -1.16
CA PRO A 66 0.10 -15.34 -0.29
C PRO A 66 1.37 -16.01 -0.87
N THR A 67 1.23 -16.88 -1.87
CA THR A 67 2.36 -17.59 -2.49
C THR A 67 3.08 -16.76 -3.57
N GLU A 68 2.59 -15.56 -3.90
CA GLU A 68 3.15 -14.70 -4.95
C GLU A 68 3.77 -13.42 -4.37
N PRO A 69 5.03 -13.48 -3.86
CA PRO A 69 5.69 -12.34 -3.21
C PRO A 69 5.93 -11.16 -4.16
N VAL A 70 5.80 -11.38 -5.47
CA VAL A 70 5.93 -10.33 -6.47
C VAL A 70 4.87 -9.23 -6.30
N ILE A 71 3.67 -9.57 -5.81
CA ILE A 71 2.60 -8.60 -5.54
C ILE A 71 3.08 -7.59 -4.49
N ASP A 72 3.59 -8.09 -3.36
CA ASP A 72 4.12 -7.27 -2.28
C ASP A 72 5.31 -6.42 -2.75
N ASN A 73 6.24 -7.01 -3.50
CA ASN A 73 7.37 -6.29 -4.08
C ASN A 73 6.92 -5.15 -4.99
N MET A 74 5.89 -5.36 -5.83
CA MET A 74 5.38 -4.30 -6.71
C MET A 74 4.67 -3.20 -5.92
N VAL A 75 3.88 -3.53 -4.91
CA VAL A 75 3.23 -2.53 -4.03
C VAL A 75 4.29 -1.69 -3.31
N LYS A 76 5.32 -2.31 -2.73
CA LYS A 76 6.44 -1.62 -2.06
C LYS A 76 7.17 -0.66 -3.01
N ARG A 77 7.42 -1.07 -4.26
CA ARG A 77 8.06 -0.23 -5.29
C ARG A 77 7.19 0.98 -5.64
N ILE A 78 5.88 0.78 -5.83
CA ILE A 78 4.95 1.87 -6.15
C ILE A 78 4.90 2.87 -4.99
N LEU A 79 4.78 2.39 -3.74
CA LEU A 79 4.82 3.24 -2.56
C LEU A 79 6.12 4.02 -2.44
N LYS A 80 7.26 3.41 -2.81
CA LYS A 80 8.55 4.10 -2.84
C LYS A 80 8.56 5.22 -3.88
N ILE A 81 8.10 4.97 -5.11
CA ILE A 81 8.00 5.99 -6.16
C ILE A 81 7.14 7.17 -5.69
N ILE A 82 5.95 6.89 -5.15
CA ILE A 82 5.04 7.94 -4.65
C ILE A 82 5.73 8.83 -3.59
N ARG A 83 6.50 8.21 -2.69
CA ARG A 83 7.24 8.93 -1.64
C ARG A 83 8.38 9.76 -2.18
N GLU A 84 9.15 9.22 -3.14
CA GLU A 84 10.25 9.93 -3.80
C GLU A 84 9.75 11.16 -4.54
N GLU A 85 8.67 11.02 -5.34
CA GLU A 85 8.05 12.13 -6.05
C GLU A 85 7.54 13.23 -5.10
N PHE A 86 6.93 12.83 -3.97
CA PHE A 86 6.46 13.80 -2.99
C PHE A 86 7.60 14.59 -2.31
N ASN A 87 8.71 13.91 -1.99
CA ASN A 87 9.89 14.56 -1.43
C ASN A 87 10.56 15.49 -2.42
N HIS A 88 10.65 15.07 -3.68
CA HIS A 88 11.17 15.87 -4.77
C HIS A 88 10.39 17.18 -4.92
N ILE A 89 9.05 17.12 -4.92
CA ILE A 89 8.18 18.30 -4.97
C ILE A 89 8.39 19.23 -3.76
N ARG A 90 8.74 18.68 -2.59
CA ARG A 90 9.03 19.46 -1.37
C ARG A 90 10.47 19.99 -1.28
N GLY A 91 11.34 19.65 -2.24
CA GLY A 91 12.75 20.00 -2.19
C GLY A 91 13.53 19.28 -1.09
N ILE A 92 13.02 18.15 -0.58
CA ILE A 92 13.73 17.29 0.36
C ILE A 92 14.70 16.44 -0.45
N ARG A 93 15.97 16.39 -0.02
CA ARG A 93 17.00 15.60 -0.69
C ARG A 93 16.68 14.10 -0.59
N ASP A 94 17.07 13.34 -1.61
CA ASP A 94 16.72 11.92 -1.77
C ASP A 94 17.22 11.03 -0.62
N ASP A 95 18.29 11.45 0.07
CA ASP A 95 18.89 10.78 1.24
C ASP A 95 18.14 11.04 2.56
N GLU A 96 17.42 12.15 2.68
CA GLU A 96 16.64 12.53 3.89
C GLU A 96 15.13 12.25 3.76
N GLY A 97 14.66 12.08 2.53
CA GLY A 97 13.25 12.00 2.19
C GLY A 97 12.51 10.80 2.80
N PHE A 98 13.16 9.65 2.92
CA PHE A 98 12.53 8.44 3.45
C PHE A 98 12.17 8.59 4.94
N GLU A 99 13.11 9.12 5.73
CA GLU A 99 12.94 9.34 7.18
C GLU A 99 11.93 10.46 7.46
N SER A 100 11.96 11.56 6.70
CA SER A 100 11.02 12.68 6.85
C SER A 100 9.56 12.25 6.69
N ILE A 101 9.29 11.39 5.70
CA ILE A 101 7.96 10.84 5.47
C ILE A 101 7.58 9.85 6.58
N ILE A 102 8.43 8.87 6.93
CA ILE A 102 8.16 7.90 8.02
C ILE A 102 7.84 8.60 9.34
N ASN A 103 8.56 9.67 9.64
CA ASN A 103 8.29 10.49 10.83
C ASN A 103 6.92 11.18 10.74
N LEU A 104 6.50 11.70 9.58
CA LEU A 104 5.14 12.23 9.33
C LEU A 104 4.03 11.18 9.46
N TRP A 105 4.30 9.91 9.14
CA TRP A 105 3.38 8.79 9.32
C TRP A 105 3.25 8.42 10.79
N SER A 106 4.38 8.42 11.51
CA SER A 106 4.45 8.13 12.95
C SER A 106 3.76 9.20 13.79
N HIS A 107 3.88 10.48 13.42
CA HIS A 107 3.28 11.62 14.15
C HIS A 107 1.77 11.79 13.93
N ASN A 108 1.16 11.12 12.94
CA ASN A 108 -0.28 11.22 12.66
C ASN A 108 -1.07 9.95 13.02
N GLN A 109 -0.43 8.91 13.55
CA GLN A 109 -1.15 7.86 14.28
C GLN A 109 -1.64 8.33 15.66
N GLN A 110 -1.23 9.52 16.11
CA GLN A 110 -1.62 10.09 17.40
C GLN A 110 -2.97 10.82 17.40
N CYS A 111 -3.65 10.94 16.26
CA CYS A 111 -5.03 11.46 16.21
C CYS A 111 -6.05 10.33 15.98
N LYS A 112 -6.03 9.31 16.84
CA LYS A 112 -7.22 8.52 17.19
C LYS A 112 -7.18 8.26 18.69
N GLU A 113 -8.29 8.65 19.31
CA GLU A 113 -8.75 8.60 20.71
C GLU A 113 -8.05 7.64 21.70
N GLU A 114 -7.95 8.11 22.94
CA GLU A 114 -7.37 7.52 24.15
C GLU A 114 -7.46 5.98 24.24
N ALA A 115 -6.33 5.28 24.02
CA ALA A 115 -6.18 3.86 24.31
C ALA A 115 -5.25 3.66 25.52
N THR A 116 -5.67 2.82 26.46
CA THR A 116 -4.97 2.62 27.74
C THR A 116 -3.63 1.88 27.56
N LEU A 117 -2.66 2.21 28.42
CA LEU A 117 -1.25 1.76 28.39
C LEU A 117 -1.05 0.24 28.29
N GLU A 118 -2.04 -0.56 28.69
CA GLU A 118 -1.96 -2.03 28.68
C GLU A 118 -2.18 -2.62 27.28
N GLU A 119 -3.07 -2.06 26.48
CA GLU A 119 -3.39 -2.55 25.13
C GLU A 119 -2.23 -2.31 24.15
N MET A 120 -1.46 -1.24 24.35
CA MET A 120 -0.26 -0.94 23.56
C MET A 120 0.87 -1.97 23.73
N THR A 121 0.94 -2.64 24.89
CA THR A 121 2.01 -3.63 25.17
C THR A 121 1.77 -4.94 24.42
N ILE A 122 0.51 -5.35 24.27
CA ILE A 122 0.11 -6.55 23.53
C ILE A 122 0.33 -6.36 22.03
N VAL A 123 -0.07 -5.21 21.49
CA VAL A 123 0.10 -4.89 20.07
C VAL A 123 1.58 -4.74 19.69
N LYS A 124 2.40 -4.10 20.53
CA LYS A 124 3.86 -3.99 20.31
C LYS A 124 4.56 -5.35 20.28
N ARG A 125 4.02 -6.36 20.96
CA ARG A 125 4.56 -7.73 20.96
C ARG A 125 4.26 -8.48 19.66
N PHE A 126 3.11 -8.20 19.03
CA PHE A 126 2.72 -8.80 17.75
C PHE A 126 3.51 -8.25 16.56
N TYR A 127 3.85 -6.96 16.55
CA TYR A 127 4.53 -6.32 15.42
C TYR A 127 6.04 -6.55 15.34
N LYS A 128 6.66 -7.15 16.37
CA LYS A 128 8.12 -7.39 16.38
C LYS A 128 8.54 -8.69 15.69
N HIS A 129 7.63 -9.52 15.18
CA HIS A 129 7.94 -10.88 14.68
C HIS A 129 7.36 -11.24 13.30
N SER A 130 6.98 -10.27 12.46
CA SER A 130 6.49 -10.59 11.12
C SER A 130 7.01 -9.63 10.06
N TYR A 131 8.33 -9.57 9.91
CA TYR A 131 8.98 -9.16 8.68
C TYR A 131 10.32 -9.91 8.58
N TRP A 132 10.28 -11.08 7.92
CA TRP A 132 11.31 -11.36 6.92
C TRP A 132 10.84 -10.70 5.63
#